data_AF-A0A2A4P5G5-F1
#
_entry.id   AF-A0A2A4P5G5-F1
#
_cell.length_a   1.000
_cell.length_b   1.000
_cell.length_c   1.000
_cell.angle_alpha   90.00
_cell.angle_beta   90.00
_cell.angle_gamma   90.00
#
_symmetry.space_group_name_H-M   'P 1'
#
loop_
_entity.id
_entity.type
_entity.pdbx_description
1 polymer ?
#
loop_
_entity_poly.entity_id
_entity_poly.type
_entity_poly.pdbx_seq_one_letter_code
_entity_poly.pdbx_strand_id
1 'polypeptide(L)'
;MMISALFLSFAVEGTCQGAVSQPTAYFSWEIDVTGDVYFGKKASVDPSKKDKVGTVRATDVYLQIPAYKEIVEKGIDKESAEGNKLMKKATWAFKQAIKKVARASACVLVVEEGGVIGYPVIDLTSLVIEAI
;
A
#
# COMPACT_ATOMS: atom_id res chain seq x y z
N MET A 1 2.54 -44.72 -39.45
CA MET A 1 2.47 -45.58 -38.26
C MET A 1 3.14 -44.79 -37.14
N MET A 2 2.46 -43.93 -36.40
CA MET A 2 1.41 -44.15 -35.38
C MET A 2 1.91 -44.92 -34.15
N ILE A 3 1.48 -44.43 -32.98
CA ILE A 3 1.48 -45.00 -31.60
C ILE A 3 2.66 -44.47 -30.76
N SER A 4 2.49 -43.49 -29.86
CA SER A 4 1.62 -43.35 -28.66
C SER A 4 2.32 -43.75 -27.36
N ALA A 5 2.44 -42.72 -26.51
CA ALA A 5 2.31 -42.66 -25.04
C ALA A 5 2.81 -43.80 -24.15
N LEU A 6 3.58 -43.45 -23.12
CA LEU A 6 3.31 -43.94 -21.77
C LEU A 6 3.74 -42.91 -20.71
N PHE A 7 2.74 -42.26 -20.10
CA PHE A 7 2.85 -41.62 -18.79
C PHE A 7 3.06 -42.71 -17.74
N LEU A 8 4.01 -42.53 -16.82
CA LEU A 8 4.01 -43.24 -15.54
C LEU A 8 3.73 -42.25 -14.42
N SER A 9 2.49 -42.30 -13.93
CA SER A 9 2.09 -41.78 -12.63
C SER A 9 2.50 -42.77 -11.55
N PHE A 10 3.19 -42.31 -10.51
CA PHE A 10 3.26 -43.02 -9.24
C PHE A 10 2.20 -42.42 -8.32
N ALA A 11 1.10 -43.17 -8.15
CA ALA A 11 0.16 -42.98 -7.06
C ALA A 11 0.61 -43.87 -5.89
N VAL A 12 0.84 -43.26 -4.73
CA VAL A 12 0.85 -43.96 -3.45
C VAL A 12 -0.27 -43.37 -2.61
N GLU A 13 -1.36 -44.12 -2.50
CA GLU A 13 -2.48 -43.84 -1.62
C GLU A 13 -2.20 -44.50 -0.26
N GLY A 14 -2.01 -43.65 0.76
CA GLY A 14 -2.03 -44.03 2.17
C GLY A 14 -3.16 -43.28 2.85
N THR A 15 -4.27 -43.97 3.07
CA THR A 15 -5.47 -43.48 3.74
C THR A 15 -5.24 -43.17 5.21
N CYS A 16 -5.67 -41.98 5.66
CA CYS A 16 -6.20 -41.76 7.00
C CYS A 16 -7.43 -40.87 6.88
N GLN A 17 -8.60 -41.47 7.12
CA GLN A 17 -9.84 -40.75 7.42
C GLN A 17 -9.62 -39.90 8.68
N GLY A 18 -9.43 -38.60 8.47
CA GLY A 18 -9.74 -37.57 9.44
C GLY A 18 -10.71 -36.64 8.75
N ALA A 19 -11.91 -36.49 9.30
CA ALA A 19 -12.86 -35.47 8.88
C ALA A 19 -12.26 -34.08 9.16
N VAL A 20 -11.42 -33.58 8.25
CA VAL A 20 -11.15 -32.15 8.15
C VAL A 20 -12.21 -31.61 7.21
N SER A 21 -13.28 -31.08 7.81
CA SER A 21 -14.09 -30.03 7.20
C SER A 21 -13.11 -29.10 6.50
N GLN A 22 -13.03 -29.14 5.17
CA GLN A 22 -12.26 -28.15 4.44
C GLN A 22 -12.82 -26.82 4.92
N PRO A 23 -12.02 -25.91 5.51
CA PRO A 23 -12.49 -24.55 5.59
C PRO A 23 -12.66 -24.14 4.14
N THR A 24 -13.89 -24.14 3.66
CA THR A 24 -14.28 -23.29 2.54
C THR A 24 -14.09 -21.89 3.07
N ALA A 25 -12.82 -21.46 3.14
CA ALA A 25 -12.46 -20.09 3.30
C ALA A 25 -13.08 -19.43 2.07
N TYR A 26 -14.23 -18.80 2.28
CA TYR A 26 -14.66 -17.72 1.44
C TYR A 26 -13.43 -16.82 1.34
N PHE A 27 -12.71 -16.89 0.21
CA PHE A 27 -11.61 -16.00 -0.09
C PHE A 27 -12.26 -14.65 -0.38
N SER A 28 -12.77 -14.06 0.69
CA SER A 28 -13.26 -12.71 0.75
C SER A 28 -12.01 -11.88 0.58
N TRP A 29 -11.91 -11.20 -0.54
CA TRP A 29 -10.87 -10.24 -0.89
C TRP A 29 -10.99 -8.98 -0.02
N GLU A 30 -11.19 -9.16 1.28
CA GLU A 30 -11.25 -8.10 2.26
C GLU A 30 -9.85 -7.49 2.35
N ILE A 31 -9.70 -6.37 1.64
CA ILE A 31 -8.64 -5.40 1.90
C ILE A 31 -8.81 -4.96 3.35
N ASP A 32 -7.86 -5.36 4.19
CA ASP A 32 -7.75 -4.80 5.53
C ASP A 32 -6.79 -3.62 5.49
N VAL A 33 -7.30 -2.46 5.89
CA VAL A 33 -6.55 -1.20 5.94
C VAL A 33 -6.39 -0.85 7.41
N THR A 34 -5.20 -1.08 7.92
CA THR A 34 -4.83 -0.84 9.32
C THR A 34 -4.02 0.44 9.49
N GLY A 35 -3.44 0.96 8.41
CA GLY A 35 -2.62 2.18 8.42
C GLY A 35 -3.37 3.47 8.06
N ASP A 36 -2.63 4.58 8.11
CA ASP A 36 -3.16 5.90 7.75
C ASP A 36 -3.42 6.01 6.25
N VAL A 37 -4.62 6.47 5.89
CA VAL A 37 -5.02 6.70 4.50
C VAL A 37 -4.69 8.13 4.09
N TYR A 38 -3.80 8.29 3.12
CA TYR A 38 -3.38 9.60 2.60
C TYR A 38 -4.16 10.05 1.37
N PHE A 39 -4.65 9.11 0.57
CA PHE A 39 -5.45 9.41 -0.61
C PHE A 39 -6.50 8.33 -0.85
N GLY A 40 -7.69 8.73 -1.28
CA GLY A 40 -8.78 7.80 -1.59
C GLY A 40 -9.54 7.33 -0.34
N LYS A 41 -10.30 6.23 -0.51
CA LYS A 41 -11.06 5.59 0.57
C LYS A 41 -11.02 4.08 0.38
N LYS A 42 -10.96 3.33 1.49
CA LYS A 42 -11.00 1.85 1.43
C LYS A 42 -12.22 1.32 0.66
N ALA A 43 -13.38 1.96 0.85
CA ALA A 43 -14.63 1.60 0.19
C ALA A 43 -14.64 1.89 -1.33
N SER A 44 -13.65 2.64 -1.83
CA SER A 44 -13.50 2.91 -3.26
C SER A 44 -12.61 1.89 -3.97
N VAL A 45 -11.97 0.98 -3.23
CA VAL A 45 -11.19 -0.09 -3.84
C VAL A 45 -12.14 -1.22 -4.21
N ASP A 46 -12.24 -1.48 -5.51
CA ASP A 46 -12.96 -2.63 -6.03
C ASP A 46 -11.93 -3.71 -6.47
N PRO A 47 -11.71 -4.75 -5.64
CA PRO A 47 -10.78 -5.82 -5.98
C PRO A 47 -11.26 -6.65 -7.17
N SER A 48 -12.55 -6.61 -7.54
CA SER A 48 -13.05 -7.22 -8.78
C SER A 48 -12.58 -6.45 -10.03
N LYS A 49 -12.34 -5.14 -9.89
CA LYS A 49 -11.79 -4.28 -10.95
C LYS A 49 -10.26 -4.26 -11.00
N LYS A 50 -9.59 -4.94 -10.07
CA LYS A 50 -8.12 -4.92 -9.92
C LYS A 50 -7.58 -3.51 -9.75
N ASP A 51 -8.29 -2.70 -8.96
CA ASP A 51 -7.89 -1.32 -8.69
C ASP A 51 -6.50 -1.27 -8.03
N LYS A 52 -5.73 -0.23 -8.35
CA LYS A 52 -4.37 -0.09 -7.83
C LYS A 52 -4.37 0.57 -6.45
N VAL A 53 -3.72 -0.08 -5.50
CA VAL A 53 -3.47 0.46 -4.16
C VAL A 53 -1.99 0.78 -4.03
N GLY A 54 -1.69 2.01 -3.63
CA GLY A 54 -0.34 2.46 -3.36
C GLY A 54 -0.03 2.47 -1.87
N THR A 55 1.24 2.28 -1.53
CA THR A 55 1.76 2.55 -0.19
C THR A 55 2.81 3.66 -0.24
N VAL A 56 2.99 4.36 0.87
CA VAL A 56 4.01 5.40 1.01
C VAL A 56 4.60 5.35 2.41
N ARG A 57 5.90 5.61 2.55
CA ARG A 57 6.52 5.90 3.86
C ARG A 57 6.44 7.39 4.13
N ALA A 58 5.45 7.84 4.90
CA ALA A 58 5.29 9.26 5.17
C ALA A 58 6.56 9.86 5.80
N THR A 59 7.22 9.13 6.69
CA THR A 59 8.44 9.61 7.36
C THR A 59 9.54 9.99 6.35
N ASP A 60 9.85 9.11 5.39
CA ASP A 60 10.87 9.37 4.37
C ASP A 60 10.50 10.57 3.49
N VAL A 61 9.23 10.66 3.12
CA VAL A 61 8.74 11.76 2.29
C VAL A 61 8.83 13.09 3.05
N TYR A 62 8.38 13.15 4.30
CA TYR A 62 8.45 14.35 5.13
C TYR A 62 9.89 14.83 5.32
N LEU A 63 10.84 13.91 5.50
CA LEU A 63 12.26 14.23 5.59
C LEU A 63 12.80 14.90 4.33
N GLN A 64 12.17 14.70 3.16
CA GLN A 64 12.58 15.35 1.91
C GLN A 64 11.96 16.74 1.71
N ILE A 65 10.90 17.08 2.42
CA ILE A 65 10.19 18.35 2.26
C ILE A 65 11.00 19.50 2.86
N PRO A 66 11.35 20.55 2.08
CA PRO A 66 12.17 21.67 2.55
C PRO A 66 11.66 22.34 3.84
N ALA A 67 10.33 22.51 3.96
CA ALA A 67 9.73 23.10 5.15
C ALA A 67 9.87 22.23 6.41
N TYR A 68 9.93 20.90 6.27
CA TYR A 68 10.16 20.00 7.39
C TYR A 68 11.65 19.93 7.75
N LYS A 69 12.54 19.92 6.74
CA LYS A 69 13.98 20.04 6.93
C LYS A 69 14.32 21.28 7.75
N GLU A 70 13.70 22.41 7.43
CA GLU A 70 13.89 23.66 8.17
C GLU A 70 13.50 23.55 9.65
N ILE A 71 12.40 22.85 9.98
CA ILE A 71 11.99 22.59 11.37
C ILE A 71 13.07 21.78 12.10
N VAL A 72 13.58 20.72 11.45
CA VAL A 72 14.57 19.81 12.05
C VAL A 72 15.92 20.49 12.20
N GLU A 73 16.40 21.18 11.15
CA GLU A 73 17.70 21.87 11.13
C GLU A 73 17.76 23.03 12.12
N LYS A 74 16.69 23.83 12.20
CA LYS A 74 16.62 24.97 13.13
C LYS A 74 16.13 24.57 14.53
N GLY A 75 15.74 23.30 14.73
CA GLY A 75 15.16 22.83 15.99
C GLY A 75 13.90 23.60 16.39
N ILE A 76 13.09 24.04 15.42
CA ILE A 76 11.88 24.81 15.69
C ILE A 76 10.85 23.89 16.35
N ASP A 77 10.30 24.32 17.48
CA ASP A 77 9.22 23.59 18.12
C ASP A 77 7.99 23.56 17.19
N LYS A 78 7.51 22.34 16.90
CA LYS A 78 6.34 22.09 16.04
C LYS A 78 5.06 22.71 16.61
N GLU A 79 4.98 22.88 17.93
CA GLU A 79 3.83 23.50 18.61
C GLU A 79 3.89 25.02 18.62
N SER A 80 5.07 25.61 18.34
CA SER A 80 5.21 27.05 18.18
C SER A 80 4.43 27.58 16.97
N ALA A 81 4.11 28.87 16.97
CA ALA A 81 3.41 29.50 15.85
C ALA A 81 4.18 29.38 14.51
N GLU A 82 5.52 29.40 14.55
CA GLU A 82 6.38 29.24 13.39
C GLU A 82 6.46 27.78 12.94
N GLY A 83 6.68 26.86 13.87
CA GLY A 83 6.71 25.41 13.58
C GLY A 83 5.39 24.90 13.03
N ASN A 84 4.26 25.38 13.55
CA ASN A 84 2.94 25.03 13.03
C ASN A 84 2.73 25.55 11.60
N LYS A 85 3.21 26.76 11.27
CA LYS A 85 3.19 27.28 9.88
C LYS A 85 4.02 26.41 8.95
N LEU A 86 5.25 26.06 9.34
CA LEU A 86 6.11 25.19 8.56
C LEU A 86 5.52 23.78 8.41
N MET A 87 4.93 23.23 9.48
CA MET A 87 4.26 21.92 9.42
C MET A 87 3.05 21.92 8.51
N LYS A 88 2.24 22.99 8.51
CA LYS A 88 1.13 23.15 7.57
C LYS A 88 1.64 23.20 6.14
N LYS A 89 2.71 23.94 5.89
CA LYS A 89 3.36 24.02 4.57
C LYS A 89 3.88 22.66 4.12
N ALA A 90 4.55 21.93 5.01
CA ALA A 90 5.05 20.59 4.73
C ALA A 90 3.92 19.60 4.44
N THR A 91 2.88 19.59 5.29
CA THR A 91 1.70 18.73 5.10
C THR A 91 0.96 19.06 3.81
N TRP A 92 0.89 20.33 3.43
CA TRP A 92 0.29 20.73 2.16
C TRP A 92 1.10 20.18 0.97
N ALA A 93 2.43 20.34 0.99
CA ALA A 93 3.31 19.82 -0.05
C ALA A 93 3.19 18.29 -0.17
N PHE A 94 3.24 17.59 0.96
CA PHE A 94 3.03 16.14 1.06
C PHE A 94 1.71 15.69 0.40
N LYS A 95 0.59 16.34 0.78
CA LYS A 95 -0.73 16.01 0.21
C LYS A 95 -0.83 16.29 -1.28
N GLN A 96 -0.20 17.37 -1.78
CA GLN A 96 -0.17 17.66 -3.22
C GLN A 96 0.67 16.63 -3.98
N ALA A 97 1.85 16.26 -3.47
CA ALA A 97 2.71 15.26 -4.07
C ALA A 97 2.01 13.90 -4.16
N ILE A 98 1.42 13.41 -3.05
CA ILE A 98 0.64 12.17 -3.04
C ILE A 98 -0.51 12.24 -4.05
N LYS A 99 -1.29 13.32 -4.05
CA LYS A 99 -2.41 13.47 -4.99
C LYS A 99 -1.96 13.44 -6.44
N LYS A 100 -0.82 14.06 -6.76
CA LYS A 100 -0.24 14.08 -8.11
C LYS A 100 0.18 12.67 -8.53
N VAL A 101 0.93 11.98 -7.68
CA VAL A 101 1.44 10.62 -7.95
C VAL A 101 0.31 9.59 -8.00
N ALA A 102 -0.66 9.66 -7.08
CA ALA A 102 -1.81 8.77 -7.06
C ALA A 102 -2.62 8.88 -8.36
N ARG A 103 -2.85 10.12 -8.84
CA ARG A 103 -3.53 10.36 -10.13
C ARG A 103 -2.70 9.87 -11.32
N ALA A 104 -1.40 10.16 -11.35
CA ALA A 104 -0.51 9.72 -12.43
C ALA A 104 -0.40 8.19 -12.50
N SER A 105 -0.41 7.52 -11.34
CA SER A 105 -0.29 6.07 -11.21
C SER A 105 -1.64 5.35 -11.28
N ALA A 106 -2.74 6.09 -11.44
CA ALA A 106 -4.12 5.60 -11.39
C ALA A 106 -4.43 4.77 -10.12
N CYS A 107 -3.86 5.16 -8.98
CA CYS A 107 -4.12 4.54 -7.69
C CYS A 107 -5.40 5.11 -7.08
N VAL A 108 -6.31 4.23 -6.68
CA VAL A 108 -7.59 4.61 -6.06
C VAL A 108 -7.45 4.83 -4.55
N LEU A 109 -6.40 4.27 -3.96
CA LEU A 109 -6.09 4.34 -2.53
C LEU A 109 -4.57 4.46 -2.36
N VAL A 110 -4.13 5.37 -1.50
CA VAL A 110 -2.74 5.45 -1.02
C VAL A 110 -2.75 5.46 0.49
N VAL A 111 -1.92 4.62 1.08
CA VAL A 111 -1.92 4.29 2.51
C VAL A 111 -0.47 4.21 3.02
N GLU A 112 -0.27 4.32 4.32
CA GLU A 112 1.07 4.11 4.89
C GLU A 112 1.58 2.70 4.58
N GLU A 113 2.88 2.56 4.35
CA GLU A 113 3.54 1.26 4.18
C GLU A 113 3.24 0.32 5.36
N GLY A 114 2.94 -0.94 5.04
CA GLY A 114 2.50 -1.93 6.03
C GLY A 114 1.04 -1.77 6.49
N GLY A 115 0.35 -0.72 6.04
CA GLY A 115 -1.05 -0.44 6.38
C GLY A 115 -2.09 -1.18 5.54
N VAL A 116 -1.68 -2.07 4.64
CA VAL A 116 -2.57 -2.87 3.78
C VAL A 116 -2.22 -4.34 3.92
N ILE A 117 -3.23 -5.16 4.19
CA ILE A 117 -3.09 -6.62 4.31
C ILE A 117 -4.04 -7.30 3.33
N GLY A 118 -3.58 -8.39 2.71
CA GLY A 118 -4.42 -9.22 1.83
C GLY A 118 -4.63 -8.68 0.42
N TYR A 119 -3.91 -7.63 0.00
CA TYR A 119 -4.04 -7.05 -1.34
C TYR A 119 -2.70 -6.59 -1.91
N PRO A 120 -2.45 -6.73 -3.23
CA PRO A 120 -1.22 -6.24 -3.85
C PRO A 120 -1.11 -4.71 -3.76
N VAL A 121 0.03 -4.24 -3.29
CA VAL A 121 0.34 -2.82 -3.16
C VAL A 121 1.56 -2.43 -3.99
N ILE A 122 1.61 -1.16 -4.38
CA ILE A 122 2.72 -0.56 -5.11
C ILE A 122 3.38 0.48 -4.21
N ASP A 123 4.68 0.39 -3.98
CA ASP A 123 5.41 1.45 -3.26
C ASP A 123 5.51 2.70 -4.15
N LEU A 124 4.94 3.81 -3.67
CA LEU A 124 4.96 5.11 -4.32
C LEU A 124 5.95 6.08 -3.64
N THR A 125 6.69 5.65 -2.62
CA THR A 125 7.54 6.52 -1.80
C THR A 125 8.52 7.34 -2.64
N SER A 126 9.30 6.70 -3.51
CA SER A 126 10.25 7.39 -4.39
C SER A 126 9.56 8.37 -5.34
N LEU A 127 8.42 7.98 -5.93
CA LEU A 127 7.66 8.84 -6.83
C LEU A 127 7.08 10.07 -6.12
N VAL A 128 6.66 9.91 -4.87
CA VAL A 128 6.16 11.02 -4.05
C VAL A 128 7.29 11.96 -3.68
N ILE A 129 8.48 11.44 -3.36
CA ILE A 129 9.68 12.26 -3.11
C ILE A 129 10.05 13.08 -4.34
N GLU A 130 10.05 12.47 -5.53
CA GLU A 130 10.31 13.18 -6.80
C GLU A 130 9.25 14.23 -7.16
N ALA A 131 8.05 14.14 -6.57
CA ALA A 131 6.94 15.04 -6.83
C ALA A 131 6.86 16.24 -5.88
N ILE A 132 7.74 16.32 -4.88
CA ILE A 132 7.88 17.45 -3.94
C ILE A 132 8.73 18.56 -4.54
#